data_AF-A0A4Y2UNZ0-F1
#
_entry.id   AF-A0A4Y2UNZ0-F1
#
_cell.length_a   1.000
_cell.length_b   1.000
_cell.length_c   1.000
_cell.angle_alpha   90.00
_cell.angle_beta   90.00
_cell.angle_gamma   90.00
#
_symmetry.space_group_name_H-M   'P 1'
#
loop_
_entity.id
_entity.type
_entity.pdbx_description
1 polymer ?
#
loop_
_entity_poly.entity_id
_entity_poly.type
_entity_poly.pdbx_seq_one_letter_code
_entity_poly.pdbx_strand_id
1 'polypeptide(L)'
;VRELYSISLEKEISLDEGYTQSMNLLRLHSKENLMLKLEACLNIINESGEENGINSYQVKSMKQIVMDCIERLSKISSDDFEKNLPEPIIFQNEKITSRFQLQEKLQMSLKMKRSNFEVVLSGIVQNLNMIFKNISPPSHSPLYEIFYFDDVSAAKKHMMAVPRVTSCSTLSNPHYYLQCKCCEITSSDEVRPTMPEMSILYKLHLQSGKLINLYDWLEGFKTIVSAEENARKRSKVKSKTNDKDLKYPFLSV
;
A
#
# COMPACT_ATOMS: atom_id res chain seq x y z
N VAL A 1 -8.26 15.49 0.24
CA VAL A 1 -7.21 15.75 -0.78
C VAL A 1 -5.97 14.91 -0.57
N ARG A 2 -5.30 14.96 0.60
CA ARG A 2 -4.05 14.20 0.86
C ARG A 2 -4.16 12.68 0.62
N GLU A 3 -5.24 12.06 1.08
CA GLU A 3 -5.45 10.61 0.91
C GLU A 3 -5.66 10.22 -0.55
N LEU A 4 -6.50 10.99 -1.27
CA LEU A 4 -6.69 10.82 -2.72
C LEU A 4 -5.37 11.00 -3.48
N TYR A 5 -4.55 11.97 -3.07
CA TYR A 5 -3.23 12.18 -3.65
C TYR A 5 -2.31 10.97 -3.42
N SER A 6 -2.27 10.42 -2.21
CA SER A 6 -1.51 9.20 -1.90
C SER A 6 -1.96 8.02 -2.77
N ILE A 7 -3.28 7.80 -2.86
CA ILE A 7 -3.85 6.70 -3.67
C ILE A 7 -3.48 6.88 -5.14
N SER A 8 -3.55 8.12 -5.67
CA SER A 8 -3.20 8.43 -7.05
C SER A 8 -1.72 8.27 -7.39
N LEU A 9 -0.84 8.36 -6.38
CA LEU A 9 0.59 8.10 -6.54
C LEU A 9 0.91 6.61 -6.51
N GLU A 10 0.20 5.85 -5.68
CA GLU A 10 0.45 4.42 -5.49
C GLU A 10 -0.09 3.58 -6.66
N LYS A 11 -1.29 3.88 -7.15
CA LYS A 11 -1.99 3.09 -8.18
C LYS A 11 -2.85 3.98 -9.08
N GLU A 12 -3.15 3.48 -10.27
CA GLU A 12 -4.18 4.07 -11.11
C GLU A 12 -5.54 4.01 -10.40
N ILE A 13 -6.18 5.18 -10.24
CA ILE A 13 -7.46 5.32 -9.54
C ILE A 13 -8.56 4.44 -10.18
N SER A 14 -8.49 4.23 -11.49
CA SER A 14 -9.46 3.42 -12.24
C SER A 14 -9.46 1.93 -11.86
N LEU A 15 -8.37 1.42 -11.27
CA LEU A 15 -8.25 0.01 -10.87
C LEU A 15 -8.68 -0.22 -9.41
N ASP A 16 -8.94 0.85 -8.66
CA ASP A 16 -9.29 0.72 -7.24
C ASP A 16 -10.75 0.31 -7.04
N GLU A 17 -10.98 -0.58 -6.07
CA GLU A 17 -12.33 -1.02 -5.72
C GLU A 17 -13.17 0.15 -5.17
N GLY A 18 -12.55 1.06 -4.42
CA GLY A 18 -13.18 2.28 -3.91
C GLY A 18 -13.69 3.21 -5.02
N TYR A 19 -13.00 3.23 -6.17
CA TYR A 19 -13.45 3.98 -7.34
C TYR A 19 -14.72 3.39 -7.95
N THR A 20 -14.78 2.07 -8.11
CA THR A 20 -15.97 1.40 -8.65
C THR A 20 -17.20 1.59 -7.75
N GLN A 21 -17.01 1.54 -6.44
CA GLN A 21 -18.05 1.81 -5.45
C GLN A 21 -18.52 3.27 -5.53
N SER A 22 -17.58 4.22 -5.63
CA SER A 22 -17.89 5.65 -5.76
C SER A 22 -18.66 5.94 -7.05
N MET A 23 -18.32 5.28 -8.16
CA MET A 23 -19.06 5.40 -9.42
C MET A 23 -20.47 4.83 -9.33
N ASN A 24 -20.66 3.75 -8.57
CA ASN A 24 -22.00 3.22 -8.30
C ASN A 24 -22.82 4.16 -7.42
N LEU A 25 -22.20 4.79 -6.41
CA LEU A 25 -22.86 5.83 -5.60
C LEU A 25 -23.23 7.05 -6.43
N LEU A 26 -22.39 7.43 -7.42
CA LEU A 26 -22.68 8.53 -8.33
C LEU A 26 -23.93 8.28 -9.19
N ARG A 27 -24.19 7.02 -9.56
CA ARG A 27 -25.42 6.63 -10.28
C ARG A 27 -26.70 6.75 -9.44
N LEU A 28 -26.58 6.80 -8.11
CA LEU A 28 -27.72 6.91 -7.19
C LEU A 28 -28.07 8.37 -6.85
N HIS A 29 -27.28 9.34 -7.32
CA HIS A 29 -27.52 10.75 -7.03
C HIS A 29 -28.66 11.34 -7.87
N SER A 30 -29.43 12.25 -7.26
CA SER A 30 -30.45 13.04 -7.97
C SER A 30 -29.79 14.03 -8.93
N LYS A 31 -30.53 14.41 -9.99
CA LYS A 31 -30.10 15.37 -11.00
C LYS A 31 -29.63 16.69 -10.40
N GLU A 32 -30.40 17.25 -9.47
CA GLU A 32 -30.13 18.56 -8.84
C GLU A 32 -28.85 18.52 -8.00
N ASN A 33 -28.65 17.47 -7.22
CA ASN A 33 -27.43 17.30 -6.42
C ASN A 33 -26.19 17.10 -7.31
N LEU A 34 -26.35 16.45 -8.46
CA LEU A 34 -25.26 16.23 -9.40
C LEU A 34 -24.89 17.54 -10.14
N MET A 35 -25.88 18.35 -10.51
CA MET A 35 -25.66 19.69 -11.06
C MET A 35 -24.90 20.59 -10.08
N LEU A 36 -25.35 20.69 -8.83
CA LEU A 36 -24.68 21.49 -7.80
C LEU A 36 -23.23 21.03 -7.57
N LYS A 37 -22.98 19.71 -7.56
CA LYS A 37 -21.63 19.16 -7.42
C LYS A 37 -20.75 19.46 -8.63
N LEU A 38 -21.28 19.39 -9.85
CA LEU A 38 -20.52 19.69 -11.07
C LEU A 38 -20.20 21.18 -11.20
N GLU A 39 -21.14 22.06 -10.83
CA GLU A 39 -20.91 23.51 -10.76
C GLU A 39 -19.86 23.85 -9.71
N ALA A 40 -19.93 23.23 -8.52
CA ALA A 40 -18.89 23.35 -7.51
C ALA A 40 -17.53 22.86 -8.02
N CYS A 41 -17.48 21.75 -8.76
CA CYS A 41 -16.26 21.26 -9.40
C CYS A 41 -15.71 22.26 -10.42
N LEU A 42 -16.55 22.88 -11.27
CA LEU A 42 -16.11 23.90 -12.21
C LEU A 42 -15.49 25.11 -11.51
N ASN A 43 -16.11 25.57 -10.42
CA ASN A 43 -15.58 26.70 -9.64
C ASN A 43 -14.20 26.38 -9.08
N ILE A 44 -14.02 25.20 -8.49
CA ILE A 44 -12.72 24.75 -7.97
C ILE A 44 -11.66 24.65 -9.08
N ILE A 45 -12.02 24.16 -10.27
CA ILE A 45 -11.08 24.08 -11.41
C ILE A 45 -10.76 25.48 -11.97
N ASN A 46 -11.68 26.44 -11.85
CA ASN A 46 -11.43 27.83 -12.23
C ASN A 46 -10.49 28.53 -11.25
N GLU A 47 -10.78 28.47 -9.95
CA GLU A 47 -9.95 29.04 -8.89
C GLU A 47 -8.51 28.46 -8.92
N SER A 48 -8.39 27.13 -8.97
CA SER A 48 -7.08 26.47 -9.01
C SER A 48 -6.29 26.71 -10.31
N GLY A 49 -6.97 26.98 -11.42
CA GLY A 49 -6.36 27.29 -12.71
C GLY A 49 -5.81 28.72 -12.78
N GLU A 50 -6.41 29.66 -12.07
CA GLU A 50 -5.98 31.06 -12.02
C GLU A 50 -4.82 31.26 -11.02
N GLU A 51 -4.86 30.61 -9.85
CA GLU A 51 -3.84 30.78 -8.80
C GLU A 51 -2.50 30.12 -9.12
N ASN A 52 -2.50 28.96 -9.78
CA ASN A 52 -1.27 28.16 -9.95
C ASN A 52 -0.56 28.39 -11.29
N GLY A 53 -1.10 29.22 -12.19
CA GLY A 53 -0.54 29.45 -13.53
C GLY A 53 -0.45 28.18 -14.40
N ILE A 54 -1.12 27.09 -14.00
CA ILE A 54 -1.14 25.81 -14.72
C ILE A 54 -2.13 25.93 -15.88
N ASN A 55 -1.73 26.69 -16.90
CA ASN A 55 -2.47 26.80 -18.15
C ASN A 55 -2.21 25.57 -19.05
N SER A 56 -2.16 24.38 -18.45
CA SER A 56 -1.89 23.14 -19.16
C SER A 56 -3.09 22.78 -20.03
N TYR A 57 -2.83 22.20 -21.19
CA TYR A 57 -3.87 21.72 -22.11
C TYR A 57 -4.84 20.76 -21.42
N GLN A 58 -4.37 20.00 -20.43
CA GLN A 58 -5.14 19.05 -19.65
C GLN A 58 -6.23 19.74 -18.82
N VAL A 59 -5.92 20.85 -18.15
CA VAL A 59 -6.90 21.61 -17.36
C VAL A 59 -7.97 22.21 -18.27
N LYS A 60 -7.60 22.70 -19.46
CA LYS A 60 -8.58 23.20 -20.46
C LYS A 60 -9.48 22.08 -20.97
N SER A 61 -8.92 20.92 -21.31
CA SER A 61 -9.68 19.75 -21.72
C SER A 61 -10.64 19.27 -20.62
N MET A 62 -10.20 19.25 -19.36
CA MET A 62 -11.06 18.90 -18.22
C MET A 62 -12.20 19.90 -18.05
N LYS A 63 -11.92 21.21 -18.11
CA LYS A 63 -12.96 22.25 -18.07
C LYS A 63 -13.99 22.05 -19.18
N GLN A 64 -13.55 21.76 -20.41
CA GLN A 64 -14.45 21.56 -21.54
C GLN A 64 -15.32 20.31 -21.39
N ILE A 65 -14.76 19.21 -20.86
CA ILE A 65 -15.52 17.98 -20.58
C ILE A 65 -16.56 18.22 -19.49
N VAL A 66 -16.21 18.94 -18.42
CA VAL A 66 -17.15 19.23 -17.33
C VAL A 66 -18.25 20.21 -17.80
N MET A 67 -17.91 21.20 -18.64
CA MET A 67 -18.89 22.08 -19.27
C MET A 67 -19.85 21.31 -20.20
N ASP A 68 -19.35 20.38 -21.02
CA ASP A 68 -20.20 19.49 -21.84
C ASP A 68 -21.10 18.61 -20.98
N CYS A 69 -20.62 18.11 -19.83
CA CYS A 69 -21.45 17.38 -18.88
C CYS A 69 -22.58 18.23 -18.30
N ILE A 70 -22.32 19.49 -17.95
CA ILE A 70 -23.32 20.43 -17.45
C ILE A 70 -24.34 20.79 -18.55
N GLU A 71 -23.88 21.01 -19.79
CA GLU A 71 -24.75 21.28 -20.92
C GLU A 71 -25.65 20.07 -21.27
N ARG A 72 -25.13 18.85 -21.15
CA ARG A 72 -25.93 17.61 -21.32
C ARG A 72 -26.96 17.43 -20.21
N LEU A 73 -26.67 17.87 -18.99
CA LEU A 73 -27.61 17.81 -17.86
C LEU A 73 -28.65 18.93 -17.90
N SER A 74 -28.29 20.12 -18.40
CA SER A 74 -29.22 21.23 -18.57
C SER A 74 -30.21 20.99 -19.72
N LYS A 75 -29.80 20.24 -20.76
CA LYS A 75 -30.67 19.81 -21.86
C LYS A 75 -31.73 18.77 -21.45
N ILE A 76 -31.59 18.14 -20.28
CA ILE A 76 -32.64 17.30 -19.71
C ILE A 76 -33.67 18.25 -19.08
N SER A 77 -34.75 18.60 -19.77
CA SER A 77 -35.88 19.28 -19.14
C SER A 77 -36.70 18.32 -18.28
N SER A 78 -37.45 18.87 -17.32
CA SER A 78 -38.29 18.14 -16.35
C SER A 78 -39.38 17.24 -16.95
N ASP A 79 -39.56 17.21 -18.28
CA ASP A 79 -40.58 16.41 -18.95
C ASP A 79 -40.24 14.90 -19.03
N ASP A 80 -38.99 14.48 -18.77
CA ASP A 80 -38.63 13.06 -18.70
C ASP A 80 -38.94 12.41 -17.34
N PHE A 81 -39.37 13.19 -16.34
CA PHE A 81 -39.84 12.66 -15.06
C PHE A 81 -41.32 12.27 -15.09
N GLU A 82 -42.09 12.77 -16.06
CA GLU A 82 -43.52 12.46 -16.20
C GLU A 82 -43.81 11.57 -17.40
N LYS A 83 -43.76 10.27 -17.11
CA LYS A 83 -44.71 9.20 -17.48
C LYS A 83 -43.93 7.95 -17.81
N ASN A 84 -43.77 7.13 -16.79
CA ASN A 84 -44.62 5.95 -16.66
C ASN A 84 -44.54 5.53 -15.20
N LEU A 85 -45.46 6.04 -14.36
CA LEU A 85 -45.93 5.19 -13.27
C LEU A 85 -46.24 3.84 -13.92
N PRO A 86 -45.81 2.69 -13.36
CA PRO A 86 -46.20 1.42 -13.93
C PRO A 86 -47.72 1.43 -13.99
N GLU A 87 -48.30 1.46 -15.21
CA GLU A 87 -49.62 0.89 -15.37
C GLU A 87 -49.55 -0.47 -14.67
N PRO A 88 -50.51 -0.78 -13.77
CA PRO A 88 -50.48 -2.03 -13.03
C PRO A 88 -50.23 -3.13 -14.05
N ILE A 89 -49.21 -3.95 -13.83
CA ILE A 89 -48.81 -5.01 -14.77
C ILE A 89 -50.06 -5.83 -15.06
N ILE A 90 -50.73 -5.55 -16.19
CA ILE A 90 -51.83 -6.37 -16.64
C ILE A 90 -51.13 -7.62 -17.15
N PHE A 91 -51.01 -8.62 -16.28
CA PHE A 91 -50.70 -9.97 -16.69
C PHE A 91 -51.85 -10.40 -17.60
N GLN A 92 -51.74 -10.09 -18.89
CA GLN A 92 -52.64 -10.64 -19.88
C GLN A 92 -52.37 -12.14 -19.95
N ASN A 93 -53.10 -12.89 -19.13
CA ASN A 93 -53.45 -14.30 -19.24
C ASN A 93 -52.34 -15.31 -19.64
N GLU A 94 -51.08 -15.06 -19.31
CA GLU A 94 -50.03 -16.07 -19.43
C GLU A 94 -49.76 -16.71 -18.06
N LYS A 95 -49.96 -18.03 -17.96
CA LYS A 95 -49.66 -18.82 -16.75
C LYS A 95 -48.17 -18.75 -16.45
N ILE A 96 -47.80 -17.94 -15.46
CA ILE A 96 -46.45 -17.93 -14.89
C ILE A 96 -46.36 -19.11 -13.92
N THR A 97 -45.69 -20.17 -14.35
CA THR A 97 -45.62 -21.44 -13.59
C THR A 97 -44.35 -21.58 -12.73
N SER A 98 -43.37 -20.68 -12.85
CA SER A 98 -42.13 -20.74 -12.05
C SER A 98 -41.63 -19.36 -11.58
N ARG A 99 -41.19 -19.28 -10.32
CA ARG A 99 -40.58 -18.10 -9.69
C ARG A 99 -39.38 -17.56 -10.48
N PHE A 100 -38.63 -18.44 -11.13
CA PHE A 100 -37.49 -18.05 -11.97
C PHE A 100 -37.92 -17.28 -13.22
N GLN A 101 -39.01 -17.69 -13.88
CA GLN A 101 -39.54 -17.02 -15.07
C GLN A 101 -40.08 -15.62 -14.74
N LEU A 102 -40.65 -15.46 -13.55
CA LEU A 102 -41.07 -14.14 -13.04
C LEU A 102 -39.86 -13.23 -12.79
N GLN A 103 -38.81 -13.75 -12.15
CA GLN A 103 -37.59 -13.00 -11.86
C GLN A 103 -36.87 -12.57 -13.14
N GLU A 104 -36.83 -13.44 -14.15
CA GLU A 104 -36.22 -13.18 -15.45
C GLU A 104 -37.01 -12.11 -16.23
N LYS A 105 -38.35 -12.21 -16.27
CA LYS A 105 -39.21 -11.18 -16.91
C LYS A 105 -39.13 -9.81 -16.20
N LEU A 106 -38.99 -9.79 -14.87
CA LEU A 106 -38.75 -8.55 -14.10
C LEU A 106 -37.37 -7.94 -14.41
N GLN A 107 -36.33 -8.77 -14.52
CA GLN A 107 -35.00 -8.29 -14.91
C GLN A 107 -34.97 -7.77 -16.35
N MET A 108 -35.68 -8.41 -17.28
CA MET A 108 -35.77 -7.96 -18.67
C MET A 108 -36.52 -6.64 -18.82
N SER A 109 -37.61 -6.46 -18.06
CA SER A 109 -38.40 -5.21 -18.09
C SER A 109 -37.67 -4.03 -17.44
N LEU A 110 -36.89 -4.25 -16.38
CA LEU A 110 -36.02 -3.24 -15.79
C LEU A 110 -34.86 -2.85 -16.72
N LYS A 111 -34.30 -3.80 -17.49
CA LYS A 111 -33.25 -3.53 -18.49
C LYS A 111 -33.76 -2.75 -19.71
N MET A 112 -35.03 -2.93 -20.08
CA MET A 112 -35.68 -2.25 -21.21
C MET A 112 -36.09 -0.80 -20.89
N LYS A 113 -36.33 -0.46 -19.62
CA LYS A 113 -36.73 0.88 -19.16
C LYS A 113 -35.57 1.61 -18.47
N ARG A 114 -34.43 1.75 -19.14
CA ARG A 114 -33.45 2.77 -18.70
C ARG A 114 -34.08 4.13 -18.96
N SER A 115 -34.24 4.95 -17.92
CA SER A 115 -34.69 6.32 -18.11
C SER A 115 -33.65 7.06 -18.97
N ASN A 116 -34.09 8.04 -19.76
CA ASN A 116 -33.18 8.90 -20.54
C ASN A 116 -32.08 9.50 -19.64
N PHE A 117 -32.42 9.76 -18.37
CA PHE A 117 -31.50 10.16 -17.32
C PHE A 117 -30.39 9.14 -17.02
N GLU A 118 -30.69 7.84 -16.97
CA GLU A 118 -29.67 6.79 -16.75
C GLU A 118 -28.67 6.70 -17.91
N VAL A 119 -29.12 6.95 -19.14
CA VAL A 119 -28.24 7.00 -20.33
C VAL A 119 -27.30 8.20 -20.23
N VAL A 120 -27.81 9.38 -19.87
CA VAL A 120 -26.97 10.57 -19.70
C VAL A 120 -26.01 10.43 -18.52
N LEU A 121 -26.46 9.85 -17.40
CA LEU A 121 -25.58 9.51 -16.26
C LEU A 121 -24.46 8.56 -16.68
N SER A 122 -24.75 7.55 -17.51
CA SER A 122 -23.71 6.64 -18.00
C SER A 122 -22.68 7.36 -18.88
N GLY A 123 -23.12 8.34 -19.69
CA GLY A 123 -22.24 9.19 -20.48
C GLY A 123 -21.39 10.14 -19.62
N ILE A 124 -21.95 10.70 -18.55
CA ILE A 124 -21.21 11.53 -17.59
C ILE A 124 -20.16 10.69 -16.86
N VAL A 125 -20.55 9.49 -16.40
CA VAL A 125 -19.62 8.55 -15.76
C VAL A 125 -18.48 8.18 -16.73
N GLN A 126 -18.76 7.96 -18.01
CA GLN A 126 -17.72 7.71 -19.02
C GLN A 126 -16.80 8.92 -19.23
N ASN A 127 -17.36 10.13 -19.33
CA ASN A 127 -16.59 11.36 -19.43
C ASN A 127 -15.69 11.59 -18.21
N LEU A 128 -16.21 11.36 -17.00
CA LEU A 128 -15.43 11.41 -15.77
C LEU A 128 -14.35 10.34 -15.75
N ASN A 129 -14.65 9.11 -16.19
CA ASN A 129 -13.64 8.05 -16.34
C ASN A 129 -12.48 8.47 -17.25
N MET A 130 -12.75 9.18 -18.35
CA MET A 130 -11.71 9.70 -19.23
C MET A 130 -10.81 10.75 -18.53
N ILE A 131 -11.40 11.60 -17.69
CA ILE A 131 -10.64 12.55 -16.87
C ILE A 131 -9.75 11.81 -15.88
N PHE A 132 -10.31 10.83 -15.15
CA PHE A 132 -9.57 10.09 -14.12
C PHE A 132 -8.47 9.19 -14.71
N LYS A 133 -8.64 8.67 -15.94
CA LYS A 133 -7.58 7.93 -16.64
C LYS A 133 -6.37 8.79 -16.99
N ASN A 134 -6.55 10.10 -17.16
CA ASN A 134 -5.43 11.01 -17.38
C ASN A 134 -4.61 11.26 -16.11
N ILE A 135 -5.14 10.88 -14.93
CA ILE A 135 -4.45 10.94 -13.65
C ILE A 135 -3.74 9.61 -13.44
N SER A 136 -2.63 9.42 -14.15
CA SER A 136 -1.74 8.26 -13.99
C SER A 136 -0.68 8.55 -12.93
N PRO A 137 -0.14 7.53 -12.25
CA PRO A 137 0.96 7.74 -11.32
C PRO A 137 2.19 8.31 -12.07
N PRO A 138 2.99 9.16 -11.41
CA PRO A 138 4.12 9.85 -12.05
C PRO A 138 5.18 8.88 -12.57
N SER A 139 5.20 7.64 -12.08
CA SER A 139 6.09 6.55 -12.51
C SER A 139 6.00 6.22 -14.00
N HIS A 140 4.90 6.57 -14.68
CA HIS A 140 4.77 6.37 -16.14
C HIS A 140 5.42 7.49 -16.97
N SER A 141 5.77 8.61 -16.35
CA SER A 141 6.44 9.72 -17.03
C SER A 141 7.96 9.56 -16.94
N PRO A 142 8.73 9.86 -18.01
CA PRO A 142 10.18 9.81 -17.93
C PRO A 142 10.71 10.92 -17.01
N LEU A 143 11.79 10.63 -16.28
CA LEU A 143 12.50 11.60 -15.41
C LEU A 143 11.66 12.13 -14.23
N TYR A 144 10.66 11.37 -13.78
CA TYR A 144 9.84 11.74 -12.62
C TYR A 144 10.65 11.79 -11.31
N GLU A 145 11.76 11.06 -11.23
CA GLU A 145 12.65 10.95 -10.08
C GLU A 145 13.34 12.27 -9.72
N ILE A 146 13.37 13.24 -10.64
CA ILE A 146 13.90 14.59 -10.38
C ILE A 146 12.93 15.37 -9.49
N PHE A 147 11.63 15.12 -9.62
CA PHE A 147 10.57 15.82 -8.89
C PHE A 147 10.07 15.04 -7.66
N TYR A 148 10.22 13.71 -7.67
CA TYR A 148 9.72 12.82 -6.63
C TYR A 148 10.86 12.07 -5.94
N PHE A 149 10.77 11.99 -4.61
CA PHE A 149 11.71 11.24 -3.78
C PHE A 149 11.10 9.89 -3.37
N ASP A 150 11.77 8.79 -3.74
CA ASP A 150 11.28 7.42 -3.50
C ASP A 150 11.98 6.68 -2.36
N ASP A 151 13.18 7.10 -1.92
CA ASP A 151 13.94 6.39 -0.87
C ASP A 151 13.42 6.67 0.56
N VAL A 152 12.19 6.24 0.79
CA VAL A 152 11.51 6.27 2.10
C VAL A 152 12.28 5.47 3.13
N SER A 153 12.96 4.39 2.72
CA SER A 153 13.70 3.52 3.65
C SER A 153 14.91 4.23 4.24
N ALA A 154 15.71 4.93 3.42
CA ALA A 154 16.81 5.74 3.93
C ALA A 154 16.30 6.91 4.75
N ALA A 155 15.29 7.65 4.27
CA ALA A 155 14.72 8.76 5.03
C ALA A 155 14.22 8.29 6.40
N LYS A 156 13.49 7.17 6.45
CA LYS A 156 12.99 6.58 7.70
C LYS A 156 14.13 6.15 8.63
N LYS A 157 15.22 5.56 8.13
CA LYS A 157 16.38 5.20 8.96
C LYS A 157 17.03 6.42 9.62
N HIS A 158 17.12 7.53 8.89
CA HIS A 158 17.74 8.76 9.41
C HIS A 158 16.80 9.54 10.34
N MET A 159 15.51 9.60 10.03
CA MET A 159 14.52 10.34 10.83
C MET A 159 14.04 9.55 12.05
N MET A 160 13.90 8.23 11.92
CA MET A 160 13.43 7.33 12.97
C MET A 160 14.55 6.37 13.35
N ALA A 161 15.56 6.88 14.04
CA ALA A 161 16.62 6.04 14.56
C ALA A 161 16.07 5.07 15.62
N VAL A 162 16.26 3.76 15.41
CA VAL A 162 15.87 2.71 16.37
C VAL A 162 17.13 2.00 16.90
N PRO A 163 17.97 2.70 17.70
CA PRO A 163 19.31 2.21 18.07
C PRO A 163 19.28 0.89 18.84
N ARG A 164 18.25 0.67 19.68
CA ARG A 164 18.10 -0.58 20.43
C ARG A 164 17.90 -1.77 19.51
N VAL A 165 17.01 -1.66 18.53
CA VAL A 165 16.75 -2.74 17.57
C VAL A 165 18.00 -2.99 16.74
N THR A 166 18.68 -1.94 16.29
CA THR A 166 19.95 -2.04 15.56
C THR A 166 21.04 -2.72 16.39
N SER A 167 21.20 -2.37 17.66
CA SER A 167 22.18 -2.99 18.56
C SER A 167 21.86 -4.47 18.81
N CYS A 168 20.62 -4.79 19.16
CA CYS A 168 20.19 -6.17 19.38
C CYS A 168 20.32 -7.03 18.12
N SER A 169 19.99 -6.47 16.94
CA SER A 169 20.12 -7.19 15.66
C SER A 169 21.57 -7.37 15.26
N THR A 170 22.45 -6.40 15.51
CA THR A 170 23.90 -6.50 15.29
C THR A 170 24.53 -7.58 16.16
N LEU A 171 24.17 -7.62 17.45
CA LEU A 171 24.69 -8.62 18.38
C LEU A 171 24.14 -10.01 18.08
N SER A 172 22.88 -10.12 17.63
CA SER A 172 22.27 -11.40 17.25
C SER A 172 22.79 -11.94 15.91
N ASN A 173 22.95 -11.07 14.90
CA ASN A 173 23.42 -11.44 13.57
C ASN A 173 24.54 -10.49 13.09
N PRO A 174 25.79 -10.74 13.48
CA PRO A 174 26.93 -9.92 13.07
C PRO A 174 27.24 -10.06 11.58
N HIS A 175 26.83 -11.14 10.92
CA HIS A 175 27.04 -11.33 9.49
C HIS A 175 26.32 -10.28 8.65
N TYR A 176 25.15 -9.80 9.08
CA TYR A 176 24.40 -8.77 8.37
C TYR A 176 25.22 -7.49 8.10
N TYR A 177 26.10 -7.11 9.04
CA TYR A 177 26.96 -5.92 8.92
C TYR A 177 28.37 -6.26 8.46
N LEU A 178 28.96 -7.36 8.93
CA LEU A 178 30.34 -7.74 8.59
C LEU A 178 30.48 -8.45 7.26
N GLN A 179 29.38 -8.99 6.70
CA GLN A 179 29.32 -9.69 5.42
C GLN A 179 30.37 -10.82 5.28
N CYS A 180 30.74 -11.46 6.38
CA CYS A 180 31.81 -12.45 6.43
C CYS A 180 31.28 -13.87 6.27
N LYS A 181 31.97 -14.71 5.48
CA LYS A 181 31.55 -16.11 5.24
C LYS A 181 31.58 -16.99 6.50
N CYS A 182 32.35 -16.63 7.52
CA CYS A 182 32.52 -17.44 8.72
C CYS A 182 31.37 -17.30 9.74
N CYS A 183 30.63 -16.18 9.72
CA CYS A 183 29.56 -15.90 10.68
C CYS A 183 28.16 -16.01 10.10
N GLU A 184 28.01 -16.52 8.87
CA GLU A 184 26.70 -16.81 8.30
C GLU A 184 25.94 -17.74 9.26
N ILE A 185 24.63 -17.56 9.43
CA ILE A 185 23.86 -18.34 10.41
C ILE A 185 22.58 -18.80 9.72
N THR A 186 22.21 -20.07 9.89
CA THR A 186 21.00 -20.64 9.26
C THR A 186 19.76 -20.41 10.12
N SER A 187 19.91 -20.36 11.45
CA SER A 187 18.83 -20.09 12.40
C SER A 187 19.21 -18.98 13.38
N SER A 188 18.24 -18.20 13.86
CA SER A 188 18.52 -17.06 14.75
C SER A 188 19.20 -17.47 16.06
N ASP A 189 18.98 -18.69 16.53
CA ASP A 189 19.48 -19.21 17.82
C ASP A 189 20.82 -19.97 17.69
N GLU A 190 21.32 -20.18 16.46
CA GLU A 190 22.60 -20.86 16.25
C GLU A 190 23.76 -19.94 16.71
N VAL A 191 24.63 -20.50 17.55
CA VAL A 191 25.86 -19.85 18.03
C VAL A 191 27.05 -20.49 17.35
N ARG A 192 27.78 -19.72 16.56
CA ARG A 192 29.02 -20.16 15.92
C ARG A 192 30.22 -19.62 16.69
N PRO A 193 31.29 -20.42 16.83
CA PRO A 193 32.46 -19.99 17.58
C PRO A 193 33.30 -18.96 16.81
N THR A 194 33.10 -18.86 15.50
CA THR A 194 33.70 -17.86 14.59
C THR A 194 33.11 -16.46 14.73
N MET A 195 32.03 -16.29 15.50
CA MET A 195 31.36 -15.01 15.73
C MET A 195 32.19 -14.11 16.65
N PRO A 196 32.00 -12.78 16.61
CA PRO A 196 32.59 -11.88 17.58
C PRO A 196 32.21 -12.27 19.02
N GLU A 197 33.15 -12.13 19.95
CA GLU A 197 32.99 -12.53 21.36
C GLU A 197 31.74 -11.89 22.01
N MET A 198 31.50 -10.60 21.72
CA MET A 198 30.30 -9.87 22.12
C MET A 198 28.99 -10.54 21.69
N SER A 199 28.93 -11.01 20.44
CA SER A 199 27.75 -11.68 19.89
C SER A 199 27.55 -13.05 20.52
N ILE A 200 28.63 -13.78 20.82
CA ILE A 200 28.57 -15.06 21.52
C ILE A 200 28.01 -14.86 22.92
N LEU A 201 28.55 -13.90 23.68
CA LEU A 201 28.05 -13.54 25.02
C LEU A 201 26.59 -13.10 24.99
N TYR A 202 26.22 -12.27 24.02
CA TYR A 202 24.85 -11.85 23.83
C TYR A 202 23.92 -13.04 23.50
N LYS A 203 24.31 -14.01 22.70
CA LYS A 203 23.43 -15.18 22.47
C LYS A 203 23.30 -16.06 23.72
N LEU A 204 24.39 -16.28 24.44
CA LEU A 204 24.36 -17.03 25.70
C LEU A 204 23.49 -16.36 26.77
N HIS A 205 23.47 -15.01 26.83
CA HIS A 205 22.60 -14.29 27.76
C HIS A 205 21.12 -14.49 27.41
N LEU A 206 20.75 -14.55 26.12
CA LEU A 206 19.37 -14.77 25.68
C LEU A 206 18.87 -16.17 26.01
N GLN A 207 19.76 -17.16 26.00
CA GLN A 207 19.45 -18.54 26.39
C GLN A 207 19.35 -18.68 27.92
N SER A 208 19.91 -17.73 28.66
CA SER A 208 19.80 -17.67 30.12
C SER A 208 18.48 -17.03 30.54
N GLY A 209 17.98 -17.43 31.71
CA GLY A 209 16.78 -16.84 32.29
C GLY A 209 17.01 -15.43 32.87
N LYS A 210 16.08 -14.99 33.73
CA LYS A 210 16.13 -13.66 34.39
C LYS A 210 17.40 -13.44 35.24
N LEU A 211 18.02 -14.51 35.73
CA LEU A 211 19.25 -14.48 36.52
C LEU A 211 20.30 -15.31 35.80
N ILE A 212 21.52 -14.76 35.70
CA ILE A 212 22.65 -15.40 35.03
C ILE A 212 23.71 -15.73 36.07
N ASN A 213 24.07 -17.01 36.20
CA ASN A 213 25.23 -17.42 36.98
C ASN A 213 26.49 -17.11 36.17
N LEU A 214 27.35 -16.23 36.70
CA LEU A 214 28.57 -15.79 36.00
C LEU A 214 29.55 -16.93 35.74
N TYR A 215 29.60 -17.94 36.61
CA TYR A 215 30.50 -19.08 36.43
C TYR A 215 30.06 -19.93 35.23
N ASP A 216 28.79 -20.31 35.19
CA ASP A 216 28.21 -21.12 34.09
C ASP A 216 28.24 -20.35 32.77
N TRP A 217 28.03 -19.03 32.81
CA TRP A 217 28.09 -18.18 31.62
C TRP A 217 29.51 -18.10 31.04
N LEU A 218 30.52 -17.94 31.90
CA LEU A 218 31.93 -17.96 31.51
C LEU A 218 32.36 -19.34 31.01
N GLU A 219 31.95 -20.41 31.67
CA GLU A 219 32.25 -21.78 31.24
C GLU A 219 31.62 -22.07 29.88
N GLY A 220 30.34 -21.70 29.68
CA GLY A 220 29.66 -21.75 28.38
C GLY A 220 30.41 -20.99 27.29
N PHE A 221 30.82 -19.75 27.56
CA PHE A 221 31.63 -18.96 26.62
C PHE A 221 32.95 -19.65 26.26
N LYS A 222 33.69 -20.15 27.25
CA LYS A 222 34.94 -20.88 27.02
C LYS A 222 34.74 -22.13 26.17
N THR A 223 33.66 -22.89 26.40
CA THR A 223 33.39 -24.11 25.61
C THR A 223 33.20 -23.78 24.12
N ILE A 224 32.53 -22.68 23.81
CA ILE A 224 32.26 -22.26 22.44
C ILE A 224 33.54 -21.73 21.78
N VAL A 225 34.26 -20.80 22.42
CA VAL A 225 35.47 -20.21 21.84
C VAL A 225 36.57 -21.27 21.66
N SER A 226 36.74 -22.17 22.63
CA SER A 226 37.71 -23.26 22.52
C SER A 226 37.32 -24.31 21.46
N ALA A 227 36.04 -24.42 21.08
CA ALA A 227 35.61 -25.29 19.99
C ALA A 227 36.17 -24.82 18.64
N GLU A 228 36.27 -23.51 18.40
CA GLU A 228 36.95 -22.98 17.21
C GLU A 228 38.45 -23.26 17.24
N GLU A 229 39.11 -23.05 18.38
CA GLU A 229 40.53 -23.36 18.50
C GLU A 229 40.82 -24.84 18.27
N ASN A 230 39.97 -25.73 18.79
CA ASN A 230 40.12 -27.17 18.61
C ASN A 230 39.84 -27.60 17.16
N ALA A 231 38.89 -26.95 16.47
CA ALA A 231 38.67 -27.13 15.03
C ALA A 231 39.89 -26.69 14.21
N ARG A 232 40.54 -25.57 14.59
CA ARG A 232 41.80 -25.09 13.97
C ARG A 232 43.00 -25.99 14.32
N LYS A 233 43.11 -26.47 15.56
CA LYS A 233 44.20 -27.34 16.08
C LYS A 233 44.20 -28.76 15.49
N ARG A 234 43.09 -29.23 14.91
CA ARG A 234 43.08 -30.46 14.08
C ARG A 234 43.89 -30.31 12.79
N SER A 235 44.32 -29.10 12.41
CA SER A 235 45.08 -28.83 11.19
C SER A 235 46.53 -28.36 11.38
N LYS A 236 47.00 -28.05 12.61
CA LYS A 236 48.41 -27.78 12.95
C LYS A 236 48.64 -27.74 14.47
N VAL A 237 49.89 -28.06 14.87
CA VAL A 237 50.44 -28.37 16.21
C VAL A 237 49.98 -27.45 17.37
N LYS A 238 49.84 -28.07 18.55
CA LYS A 238 49.38 -27.52 19.84
C LYS A 238 50.06 -26.20 20.26
N SER A 239 49.27 -25.14 20.43
CA SER A 239 49.52 -24.08 21.41
C SER A 239 48.47 -24.15 22.53
N LYS A 240 48.94 -24.18 23.78
CA LYS A 240 48.10 -24.04 24.98
C LYS A 240 47.80 -22.55 25.15
N THR A 241 46.59 -22.14 24.87
CA THR A 241 46.06 -20.82 25.22
C THR A 241 45.81 -20.79 26.72
N ASN A 242 46.36 -19.80 27.41
CA ASN A 242 46.29 -19.74 28.87
C ASN A 242 44.89 -19.31 29.31
N ASP A 243 44.40 -19.94 30.37
CA ASP A 243 43.06 -19.71 30.93
C ASP A 243 42.82 -18.27 31.45
N LYS A 244 43.88 -17.44 31.47
CA LYS A 244 43.86 -16.00 31.75
C LYS A 244 43.51 -15.15 30.51
N ASP A 245 43.87 -15.62 29.32
CA ASP A 245 43.69 -14.88 28.07
C ASP A 245 42.22 -14.87 27.62
N LEU A 246 41.44 -15.88 28.03
CA LEU A 246 39.98 -15.96 27.80
C LEU A 246 39.14 -15.26 28.88
N LYS A 247 39.73 -15.01 30.06
CA LYS A 247 39.06 -14.27 31.14
C LYS A 247 39.03 -12.77 30.87
N TYR A 248 40.03 -12.25 30.15
CA TYR A 248 40.12 -10.82 29.86
C TYR A 248 39.02 -10.34 28.89
N PRO A 249 38.75 -11.02 27.75
CA PRO A 249 37.62 -10.70 26.88
C PRO A 249 36.25 -10.79 27.53
N PHE A 250 36.07 -11.72 28.47
CA PHE A 250 34.81 -11.85 29.21
C PHE A 250 34.55 -10.68 30.18
N LEU A 251 35.62 -10.09 30.73
CA LEU A 251 35.55 -9.01 31.73
C LEU A 251 35.71 -7.60 31.13
N SER A 252 36.24 -7.49 29.91
CA SER A 252 36.43 -6.21 29.19
C SER A 252 35.19 -5.73 28.42
N VAL A 253 34.11 -6.49 28.52
CA VAL A 253 32.83 -6.33 27.81
C VAL A 253 31.78 -5.79 28.78
#